data_AF-F1KYV2-F1
#
_entry.id   AF-F1KYV2-F1
#
_cell.length_a   1.000
_cell.length_b   1.000
_cell.length_c   1.000
_cell.angle_alpha   90.00
_cell.angle_beta   90.00
_cell.angle_gamma   90.00
#
_symmetry.space_group_name_H-M   'P 1'
#
loop_
_entity.id
_entity.type
_entity.pdbx_description
1 polymer ?
#
loop_
_entity_poly.entity_id
_entity_poly.type
_entity_poly.pdbx_seq_one_letter_code
_entity_poly.pdbx_strand_id
1 'polypeptide(L)'
;MSVAEFVAQRLINEILPFEHTGSHIMNNNPTDAQIIALLHESFQKVDRAYFSDHIGEALARRCALQMYPSGDENIEKYNAQINGFATAAVALLYDNRLFVANLGDSRAIVVKQLNGDLSAIQMSKWHDPTDVEERVRLSNIRAENIEPPTRCFGDFFRKGGYKENPSLKMALCEPVIAEPSVHGSLPVDDSLRFLILINGGMVRSIMEENPQENVNIKIASLVAKEFVQQRSMPVMARAVVDCIAREHQDAFTQNRLPLNCKRRREMVMTFCCIGDFALGASIQSSTLIDEGDTMDEVRVKILIVLNAVVCGFFSHL
;
A
#
# COMPACT_ATOMS: atom_id res chain seq x y z
N MET A 1 -17.01 4.27 -9.65
CA MET A 1 -16.17 3.97 -8.48
C MET A 1 -14.85 3.42 -8.99
N SER A 2 -13.73 3.99 -8.53
CA SER A 2 -12.39 3.52 -8.90
C SER A 2 -12.04 2.21 -8.19
N VAL A 3 -11.00 1.51 -8.66
CA VAL A 3 -10.49 0.29 -7.99
C VAL A 3 -10.10 0.59 -6.55
N ALA A 4 -9.42 1.71 -6.31
CA ALA A 4 -8.96 2.08 -4.97
C ALA A 4 -10.12 2.39 -4.02
N GLU A 5 -11.18 3.06 -4.48
CA GLU A 5 -12.38 3.32 -3.68
C GLU A 5 -13.08 2.01 -3.29
N PHE A 6 -13.26 1.10 -4.25
CA PHE A 6 -13.86 -0.21 -4.01
C PHE A 6 -13.06 -1.01 -2.99
N VAL A 7 -11.74 -1.07 -3.18
CA VAL A 7 -10.81 -1.80 -2.31
C VAL A 7 -10.81 -1.19 -0.91
N ALA A 8 -10.79 0.13 -0.77
CA ALA A 8 -10.84 0.81 0.53
C ALA A 8 -12.06 0.39 1.34
N GLN A 9 -13.24 0.48 0.73
CA GLN A 9 -14.51 0.19 1.40
C GLN A 9 -14.60 -1.29 1.78
N ARG A 10 -14.24 -2.20 0.87
CA ARG A 10 -14.36 -3.64 1.10
C ARG A 10 -13.30 -4.18 2.06
N LEU A 11 -12.04 -3.75 1.98
CA LEU A 11 -11.00 -4.22 2.91
C LEU A 11 -11.32 -3.88 4.36
N ILE A 12 -11.86 -2.69 4.61
CA ILE A 12 -12.26 -2.26 5.96
C ILE A 12 -13.31 -3.22 6.53
N ASN A 13 -14.31 -3.59 5.72
CA ASN A 13 -15.38 -4.50 6.13
C ASN A 13 -14.94 -5.96 6.27
N GLU A 14 -13.93 -6.40 5.53
CA GLU A 14 -13.40 -7.77 5.61
C GLU A 14 -12.44 -7.96 6.79
N ILE A 15 -11.73 -6.90 7.21
CA ILE A 15 -10.73 -6.98 8.28
C ILE A 15 -11.36 -6.66 9.64
N LEU A 16 -12.33 -5.74 9.70
CA LEU A 16 -12.90 -5.25 10.96
C LEU A 16 -14.29 -5.84 11.23
N PRO A 17 -14.61 -6.16 12.49
CA PRO A 17 -15.82 -6.90 12.87
C PRO A 17 -17.12 -6.07 12.84
N PHE A 18 -17.24 -5.01 12.03
CA PHE A 18 -18.34 -4.02 12.12
C PHE A 18 -19.74 -4.63 12.12
N GLU A 19 -20.10 -5.36 11.07
CA GLU A 19 -21.46 -5.91 10.89
C GLU A 19 -21.59 -7.35 11.39
N HIS A 20 -20.52 -7.92 11.96
CA HIS A 20 -20.42 -9.36 12.24
C HIS A 20 -20.24 -9.59 13.75
N THR A 21 -21.27 -9.23 14.50
CA THR A 21 -21.33 -9.42 15.95
C THR A 21 -21.37 -10.91 16.29
N GLY A 22 -20.20 -11.46 16.65
CA GLY A 22 -20.03 -12.81 17.21
C GLY A 22 -19.20 -13.79 16.38
N SER A 23 -19.33 -13.81 15.04
CA SER A 23 -18.63 -14.79 14.19
C SER A 23 -17.27 -14.33 13.68
N HIS A 24 -17.01 -13.02 13.66
CA HIS A 24 -15.78 -12.49 13.10
C HIS A 24 -14.56 -12.86 13.96
N ILE A 25 -13.47 -13.28 13.31
CA ILE A 25 -12.27 -13.80 13.98
C ILE A 25 -11.66 -12.81 14.97
N MET A 26 -11.71 -11.51 14.65
CA MET A 26 -11.19 -10.42 15.50
C MET A 26 -11.91 -10.28 16.85
N ASN A 27 -13.13 -10.81 16.98
CA ASN A 27 -13.89 -10.81 18.23
C ASN A 27 -13.48 -11.94 19.19
N ASN A 28 -12.74 -12.94 18.69
CA ASN A 28 -12.48 -14.20 19.40
C ASN A 28 -11.01 -14.37 19.84
N ASN A 29 -10.31 -13.27 20.15
CA ASN A 29 -8.90 -13.28 20.55
C ASN A 29 -8.01 -14.12 19.63
N PRO A 30 -7.90 -13.73 18.35
CA PRO A 30 -7.14 -14.51 17.39
C PRO A 30 -5.66 -14.54 17.73
N THR A 31 -5.05 -15.67 17.40
CA THR A 31 -3.61 -15.86 17.38
C THR A 31 -2.97 -15.05 16.25
N ASP A 32 -1.66 -14.81 16.31
CA ASP A 32 -0.92 -14.11 15.25
C ASP A 32 -1.10 -14.78 13.88
N ALA A 33 -1.07 -16.11 13.84
CA ALA A 33 -1.27 -16.89 12.61
C ALA A 33 -2.68 -16.68 12.02
N GLN A 34 -3.69 -16.55 12.88
CA GLN A 34 -5.07 -16.28 12.46
C GLN A 34 -5.24 -14.86 11.91
N ILE A 35 -4.57 -13.86 12.51
CA ILE A 35 -4.58 -12.48 11.98
C ILE A 35 -3.86 -12.41 10.63
N ILE A 36 -2.71 -13.08 10.52
CA ILE A 36 -1.95 -13.16 9.26
C ILE A 36 -2.80 -13.84 8.16
N ALA A 37 -3.45 -14.96 8.48
CA ALA A 37 -4.36 -15.64 7.55
C ALA A 37 -5.53 -14.74 7.13
N LEU A 38 -6.17 -14.05 8.08
CA LEU A 38 -7.24 -13.08 7.80
C LEU A 38 -6.78 -12.02 6.80
N LEU A 39 -5.58 -11.44 6.98
CA LEU A 39 -5.06 -10.41 6.08
C LEU A 39 -4.82 -10.97 4.66
N HIS A 40 -4.25 -12.17 4.54
CA HIS A 40 -4.10 -12.82 3.23
C HIS A 40 -5.45 -13.09 2.55
N GLU A 41 -6.39 -13.68 3.28
CA GLU A 41 -7.71 -14.04 2.77
C GLU A 41 -8.53 -12.80 2.38
N SER A 42 -8.47 -11.73 3.18
CA SER A 42 -9.18 -10.47 2.94
C SER A 42 -8.76 -9.85 1.60
N PHE A 43 -7.46 -9.77 1.33
CA PHE A 43 -6.97 -9.19 0.07
C PHE A 43 -7.43 -10.01 -1.15
N GLN A 44 -7.29 -11.34 -1.08
CA GLN A 44 -7.73 -12.21 -2.17
C GLN A 44 -9.25 -12.17 -2.37
N LYS A 45 -10.03 -12.10 -1.28
CA LYS A 45 -11.49 -12.02 -1.33
C LYS A 45 -11.95 -10.69 -1.94
N VAL A 46 -11.33 -9.58 -1.55
CA VAL A 46 -11.63 -8.25 -2.11
C VAL A 46 -11.27 -8.19 -3.60
N ASP A 47 -10.14 -8.76 -4.02
CA ASP A 47 -9.77 -8.80 -5.44
C ASP A 47 -10.78 -9.62 -6.26
N ARG A 48 -11.17 -10.81 -5.79
CA ARG A 48 -12.21 -11.61 -6.43
C ARG A 48 -13.55 -10.86 -6.50
N ALA A 49 -13.95 -10.20 -5.41
CA ALA A 49 -15.17 -9.41 -5.37
C ALA A 49 -15.14 -8.23 -6.36
N TYR A 50 -13.98 -7.63 -6.61
CA TYR A 50 -13.84 -6.60 -7.65
C TYR A 50 -14.18 -7.17 -9.03
N PHE A 51 -13.64 -8.34 -9.37
CA PHE A 51 -13.92 -8.99 -10.66
C PHE A 51 -15.36 -9.49 -10.80
N SER A 52 -15.97 -10.02 -9.74
CA SER A 52 -17.35 -10.53 -9.78
C SER A 52 -18.39 -9.43 -9.66
N ASP A 53 -18.27 -8.58 -8.63
CA ASP A 53 -19.34 -7.67 -8.20
C ASP A 53 -19.24 -6.32 -8.92
N HIS A 54 -18.02 -5.87 -9.27
CA HIS A 54 -17.80 -4.52 -9.79
C HIS A 54 -17.66 -4.48 -11.32
N ILE A 55 -16.82 -5.36 -11.89
CA ILE A 55 -16.55 -5.37 -13.34
C ILE A 55 -17.06 -6.61 -14.08
N GLY A 56 -17.76 -7.52 -13.41
CA GLY A 56 -18.20 -8.80 -13.99
C GLY A 56 -19.10 -8.63 -15.22
N GLU A 57 -20.05 -7.71 -15.18
CA GLU A 57 -20.94 -7.42 -16.32
C GLU A 57 -20.17 -6.83 -17.51
N ALA A 58 -19.21 -5.92 -17.26
CA ALA A 58 -18.38 -5.35 -18.30
C ALA A 58 -17.49 -6.41 -18.97
N LEU A 59 -16.93 -7.33 -18.19
CA LEU A 59 -16.16 -8.48 -18.69
C LEU A 59 -17.02 -9.41 -19.54
N ALA A 60 -18.23 -9.73 -19.09
CA ALA A 60 -19.15 -10.59 -19.84
C ALA A 60 -19.53 -9.97 -21.19
N ARG A 61 -19.89 -8.69 -21.22
CA ARG A 61 -20.22 -7.96 -22.46
C ARG A 61 -19.03 -7.89 -23.41
N ARG A 62 -17.85 -7.55 -22.89
CA ARG A 62 -16.60 -7.54 -23.67
C ARG A 62 -16.33 -8.90 -24.32
N CYS A 63 -16.45 -9.99 -23.56
CA CYS A 63 -16.24 -11.34 -24.07
C CYS A 63 -17.25 -11.69 -25.17
N ALA A 64 -18.52 -11.34 -25.00
CA ALA A 64 -19.54 -11.54 -26.02
C ALA A 64 -19.21 -10.81 -27.33
N LEU A 65 -18.72 -9.56 -27.26
CA LEU A 65 -18.31 -8.80 -28.45
C LEU A 65 -17.07 -9.35 -29.13
N GLN A 66 -16.13 -9.94 -28.39
CA GLN A 66 -14.98 -10.62 -28.97
C GLN A 66 -15.39 -11.87 -29.76
N MET A 67 -16.43 -12.58 -29.31
CA MET A 67 -16.95 -13.77 -29.99
C MET A 67 -17.87 -13.44 -31.16
N TYR A 68 -18.71 -12.41 -30.99
CA TYR A 68 -19.72 -11.98 -31.96
C TYR A 68 -19.62 -10.46 -32.17
N PRO A 69 -18.70 -10.00 -33.04
CA PRO A 69 -18.53 -8.57 -33.29
C PRO A 69 -19.81 -7.96 -33.86
N SER A 70 -20.43 -7.04 -33.12
CA SER A 70 -21.52 -6.21 -33.62
C SER A 70 -20.96 -4.86 -34.06
N GLY A 71 -21.48 -4.30 -35.15
CA GLY A 71 -20.99 -3.02 -35.70
C GLY A 71 -21.26 -1.80 -34.82
N ASP A 72 -22.21 -1.91 -33.87
CA ASP A 72 -22.72 -0.79 -33.08
C ASP A 72 -22.10 -0.67 -31.68
N GLU A 73 -21.51 -1.74 -31.12
CA GLU A 73 -20.90 -1.70 -29.78
C GLU A 73 -19.38 -1.56 -29.83
N ASN A 74 -18.88 -0.52 -29.17
CA ASN A 74 -17.45 -0.24 -29.09
C ASN A 74 -16.79 -1.00 -27.92
N ILE A 75 -15.94 -1.99 -28.25
CA ILE A 75 -15.16 -2.76 -27.26
C ILE A 75 -14.29 -1.88 -26.35
N GLU A 76 -13.83 -0.73 -26.84
CA GLU A 76 -12.99 0.19 -26.08
C GLU A 76 -13.70 0.79 -24.86
N LYS A 77 -15.03 0.91 -24.93
CA LYS A 77 -15.84 1.32 -23.79
C LYS A 77 -15.67 0.34 -22.61
N TYR A 78 -15.68 -0.96 -22.89
CA TYR A 78 -15.52 -1.98 -21.86
C TYR A 78 -14.06 -2.12 -21.43
N ASN A 79 -13.11 -1.99 -22.37
CA ASN A 79 -11.68 -1.92 -22.02
C ASN A 79 -11.41 -0.80 -21.01
N ALA A 80 -11.99 0.38 -21.20
CA ALA A 80 -11.85 1.49 -20.26
C ALA A 80 -12.47 1.22 -18.88
N GLN A 81 -13.55 0.44 -18.80
CA GLN A 81 -14.20 0.10 -17.53
C GLN A 81 -13.44 -0.97 -16.73
N ILE A 82 -12.80 -1.92 -17.40
CA ILE A 82 -12.04 -3.00 -16.75
C ILE A 82 -10.58 -2.61 -16.51
N ASN A 83 -10.10 -1.55 -17.16
CA ASN A 83 -8.76 -1.03 -16.95
C ASN A 83 -8.67 -0.27 -15.63
N GLY A 84 -7.62 -0.54 -14.88
CA GLY A 84 -7.36 0.10 -13.60
C GLY A 84 -6.86 -0.89 -12.56
N PHE A 85 -6.06 -0.38 -11.64
CA PHE A 85 -5.55 -1.14 -10.52
C PHE A 85 -5.35 -0.25 -9.29
N ALA A 86 -5.17 -0.88 -8.14
CA ALA A 86 -4.82 -0.20 -6.90
C ALA A 86 -3.75 -0.97 -6.13
N THR A 87 -2.83 -0.24 -5.49
CA THR A 87 -1.92 -0.81 -4.49
C THR A 87 -2.39 -0.41 -3.10
N ALA A 88 -2.09 -1.22 -2.10
CA ALA A 88 -2.50 -0.96 -0.72
C ALA A 88 -1.42 -1.35 0.27
N ALA A 89 -1.23 -0.53 1.28
CA ALA A 89 -0.54 -0.88 2.51
C ALA A 89 -1.51 -0.75 3.69
N VAL A 90 -1.65 -1.82 4.46
CA VAL A 90 -2.53 -1.90 5.62
C VAL A 90 -1.69 -2.13 6.86
N ALA A 91 -1.87 -1.28 7.87
CA ALA A 91 -1.32 -1.50 9.19
C ALA A 91 -2.46 -1.74 10.20
N LEU A 92 -2.39 -2.87 10.89
CA LEU A 92 -3.36 -3.32 11.88
C LEU A 92 -2.68 -3.41 13.25
N LEU A 93 -3.14 -2.59 14.20
CA LEU A 93 -2.74 -2.67 15.60
C LEU A 93 -3.82 -3.42 16.39
N TYR A 94 -3.48 -4.63 16.81
CA TYR A 94 -4.36 -5.49 17.60
C TYR A 94 -3.66 -5.86 18.90
N ASP A 95 -4.21 -5.47 20.05
CA ASP A 95 -3.71 -5.91 21.36
C ASP A 95 -2.18 -5.70 21.51
N ASN A 96 -1.74 -4.45 21.30
CA ASN A 96 -0.34 -4.02 21.27
C ASN A 96 0.60 -4.81 20.33
N ARG A 97 0.05 -5.49 19.33
CA ARG A 97 0.80 -6.15 18.25
C ARG A 97 0.49 -5.47 16.93
N LEU A 98 1.54 -5.03 16.23
CA LEU A 98 1.46 -4.42 14.92
C LEU A 98 1.65 -5.48 13.83
N PHE A 99 0.72 -5.49 12.88
CA PHE A 99 0.77 -6.27 11.65
C PHE A 99 0.74 -5.33 10.45
N VAL A 100 1.54 -5.61 9.43
CA VAL A 100 1.59 -4.83 8.20
C VAL A 100 1.37 -5.77 7.01
N ALA A 101 0.34 -5.51 6.22
CA ALA A 101 0.11 -6.15 4.93
C ALA A 101 0.38 -5.17 3.81
N ASN A 102 1.20 -5.54 2.82
CA ASN A 102 1.47 -4.72 1.65
C ASN A 102 1.12 -5.48 0.36
N LEU A 103 0.49 -4.77 -0.57
CA LEU A 103 0.20 -5.22 -1.93
C LEU A 103 0.57 -4.09 -2.90
N GLY A 104 1.83 -4.09 -3.34
CA GLY A 104 2.32 -3.24 -4.42
C GLY A 104 3.57 -2.46 -4.02
N ASP A 105 3.65 -1.23 -4.50
CA ASP A 105 4.81 -0.35 -4.34
C ASP A 105 4.63 0.69 -3.21
N SER A 106 3.71 0.44 -2.27
CA SER A 106 3.66 1.22 -1.03
C SER A 106 4.73 0.76 -0.05
N ARG A 107 5.03 1.60 0.95
CA ARG A 107 6.04 1.32 1.96
C ARG A 107 5.55 1.63 3.36
N ALA A 108 5.79 0.71 4.27
CA ALA A 108 5.53 0.84 5.70
C ALA A 108 6.87 0.87 6.46
N ILE A 109 7.07 1.90 7.27
CA ILE A 109 8.29 2.14 8.04
C ILE A 109 7.89 2.34 9.49
N VAL A 110 8.50 1.55 10.38
CA VAL A 110 8.45 1.76 11.82
C VAL A 110 9.71 2.48 12.25
N VAL A 111 9.56 3.54 13.04
CA VAL A 111 10.68 4.25 13.64
C VAL A 111 10.70 3.94 15.14
N LYS A 112 11.81 3.35 15.59
CA LYS A 112 12.08 3.11 17.01
C LYS A 112 13.14 4.08 17.52
N GLN A 113 13.00 4.49 18.77
CA GLN A 113 14.00 5.27 19.49
C GLN A 113 14.60 4.44 20.61
N LEU A 114 15.92 4.22 20.54
CA LEU A 114 16.68 3.46 21.54
C LEU A 114 17.87 4.32 21.95
N ASN A 115 18.00 4.61 23.25
CA ASN A 115 19.09 5.41 23.81
C ASN A 115 19.28 6.80 23.16
N GLY A 116 18.21 7.39 22.65
CA GLY A 116 18.23 8.69 21.96
C GLY A 116 18.36 8.59 20.43
N ASP A 117 18.85 7.48 19.90
CA ASP A 117 19.02 7.26 18.47
C ASP A 117 17.74 6.74 17.82
N LEU A 118 17.41 7.29 16.64
CA LEU A 118 16.30 6.84 15.81
C LEU A 118 16.75 5.77 14.83
N SER A 119 16.02 4.66 14.80
CA SER A 119 16.21 3.56 13.86
C SER A 119 14.94 3.38 13.01
N ALA A 120 15.11 3.29 11.69
CA ALA A 120 14.01 3.09 10.75
C ALA A 120 14.01 1.65 10.24
N ILE A 121 12.92 0.94 10.46
CA ILE A 121 12.73 -0.47 10.11
C ILE A 121 11.60 -0.56 9.08
N GLN A 122 11.89 -1.13 7.92
CA GLN A 122 10.89 -1.35 6.88
C GLN A 122 10.10 -2.63 7.17
N MET A 123 8.78 -2.51 7.22
CA MET A 123 7.85 -3.63 7.50
C MET A 123 7.25 -4.23 6.22
N SER A 124 7.19 -3.47 5.13
CA SER A 124 6.62 -3.89 3.85
C SER A 124 7.66 -4.48 2.89
N LYS A 125 7.31 -5.50 2.09
CA LYS A 125 8.12 -5.92 0.93
C LYS A 125 7.81 -5.07 -0.30
N TRP A 126 8.78 -4.92 -1.20
CA TRP A 126 8.66 -4.13 -2.43
C TRP A 126 8.18 -5.01 -3.59
N HIS A 127 6.94 -4.83 -4.06
CA HIS A 127 6.39 -5.63 -5.17
C HIS A 127 6.60 -4.95 -6.51
N ASP A 128 7.83 -5.01 -6.98
CA ASP A 128 8.31 -4.40 -8.21
C ASP A 128 9.24 -5.38 -8.96
N PRO A 129 9.33 -5.32 -10.30
CA PRO A 129 10.17 -6.23 -11.08
C PRO A 129 11.67 -6.14 -10.74
N THR A 130 12.10 -5.03 -10.13
CA THR A 130 13.48 -4.84 -9.67
C THR A 130 13.80 -5.63 -8.39
N ASP A 131 12.79 -6.01 -7.61
CA ASP A 131 12.97 -6.84 -6.42
C ASP A 131 13.47 -8.25 -6.78
N VAL A 132 14.34 -8.81 -5.95
CA VAL A 132 14.98 -10.11 -6.23
C VAL A 132 13.97 -11.26 -6.17
N GLU A 133 13.09 -11.28 -5.17
CA GLU A 133 12.10 -12.35 -5.00
C GLU A 133 11.06 -12.28 -6.14
N GLU A 134 10.58 -11.09 -6.47
CA GLU A 134 9.62 -10.92 -7.56
C GLU A 134 10.24 -11.23 -8.93
N ARG A 135 11.49 -10.85 -9.19
CA ARG A 135 12.19 -11.20 -10.43
C ARG A 135 12.32 -12.71 -10.60
N VAL A 136 12.65 -13.44 -9.52
CA VAL A 136 12.71 -14.91 -9.55
C VAL A 136 11.32 -15.50 -9.81
N ARG A 137 10.29 -15.01 -9.12
CA ARG A 137 8.90 -15.44 -9.34
C ARG A 137 8.47 -15.25 -10.79
N LEU A 138 8.72 -14.07 -11.36
CA LEU A 138 8.35 -13.72 -12.73
C LEU A 138 9.12 -14.54 -13.76
N SER A 139 10.41 -14.81 -13.53
CA SER A 139 11.20 -15.63 -14.46
C SER A 139 10.74 -17.10 -14.48
N ASN A 140 10.37 -17.65 -13.32
CA ASN A 140 9.81 -19.01 -13.23
C ASN A 140 8.52 -19.19 -14.05
N ILE A 141 7.81 -18.09 -14.34
CA ILE A 141 6.57 -18.08 -15.12
C ILE A 141 6.73 -17.41 -16.48
N ARG A 142 7.94 -17.02 -16.91
CA ARG A 142 8.23 -16.37 -18.22
C ARG A 142 7.53 -15.01 -18.41
N ALA A 143 7.58 -14.17 -17.39
CA ALA A 143 6.96 -12.85 -17.36
C ALA A 143 7.93 -11.72 -16.98
N GLU A 144 9.17 -11.77 -17.46
CA GLU A 144 10.24 -10.84 -17.06
C GLU A 144 10.03 -9.39 -17.53
N ASN A 145 9.29 -9.18 -18.63
CA ASN A 145 9.07 -7.87 -19.25
C ASN A 145 7.81 -7.16 -18.72
N ILE A 146 7.55 -7.28 -17.41
CA ILE A 146 6.39 -6.68 -16.79
C ILE A 146 6.73 -5.31 -16.20
N GLU A 147 5.89 -4.32 -16.45
CA GLU A 147 5.98 -3.02 -15.80
C GLU A 147 5.46 -3.09 -14.36
N PRO A 148 5.97 -2.27 -13.43
CA PRO A 148 5.45 -2.21 -12.07
C PRO A 148 3.97 -1.81 -11.99
N PRO A 149 3.24 -2.15 -10.91
CA PRO A 149 3.63 -3.09 -9.85
C PRO A 149 3.44 -4.56 -10.28
N THR A 150 4.10 -5.48 -9.58
CA THR A 150 3.97 -6.93 -9.83
C THR A 150 2.84 -7.59 -9.03
N ARG A 151 2.29 -6.86 -8.04
CA ARG A 151 1.14 -7.28 -7.23
C ARG A 151 0.23 -6.08 -6.98
N CYS A 152 -1.06 -6.22 -7.23
CA CYS A 152 -2.06 -5.17 -7.05
C CYS A 152 -3.49 -5.74 -7.08
N PHE A 153 -4.47 -4.92 -6.73
CA PHE A 153 -5.89 -5.19 -6.94
C PHE A 153 -6.32 -4.82 -8.37
N GLY A 154 -7.30 -5.54 -8.91
CA GLY A 154 -7.82 -5.28 -10.26
C GLY A 154 -6.83 -5.72 -11.34
N ASP A 155 -6.59 -4.87 -12.34
CA ASP A 155 -5.57 -5.08 -13.38
C ASP A 155 -5.85 -6.27 -14.32
N PHE A 156 -7.06 -6.31 -14.88
CA PHE A 156 -7.52 -7.44 -15.70
C PHE A 156 -6.50 -7.88 -16.77
N PHE A 157 -5.92 -6.94 -17.53
CA PHE A 157 -5.03 -7.24 -18.64
C PHE A 157 -3.65 -7.80 -18.25
N ARG A 158 -3.28 -7.75 -16.96
CA ARG A 158 -2.07 -8.41 -16.44
C ARG A 158 -2.40 -9.55 -15.47
N LYS A 159 -3.70 -9.79 -15.21
CA LYS A 159 -4.27 -10.95 -14.53
C LYS A 159 -5.04 -11.80 -15.54
N GLY A 160 -6.33 -12.09 -15.38
CA GLY A 160 -7.09 -13.00 -16.24
C GLY A 160 -7.00 -12.74 -17.76
N GLY A 161 -6.72 -11.51 -18.20
CA GLY A 161 -6.51 -11.13 -19.60
C GLY A 161 -5.06 -11.14 -20.09
N TYR A 162 -4.10 -11.65 -19.31
CA TYR A 162 -2.65 -11.54 -19.60
C TYR A 162 -2.22 -12.14 -20.96
N LYS A 163 -3.00 -13.08 -21.50
CA LYS A 163 -2.75 -13.65 -22.84
C LYS A 163 -2.98 -12.67 -23.98
N GLU A 164 -3.76 -11.63 -23.74
CA GLU A 164 -4.02 -10.55 -24.69
C GLU A 164 -2.88 -9.52 -24.71
N ASN A 165 -2.08 -9.46 -23.64
CA ASN A 165 -0.93 -8.56 -23.56
C ASN A 165 0.28 -9.16 -24.30
N PRO A 166 0.81 -8.50 -25.36
CA PRO A 166 1.92 -9.04 -26.15
C PRO A 166 3.17 -9.37 -25.34
N SER A 167 3.45 -8.59 -24.28
CA SER A 167 4.60 -8.76 -23.39
C SER A 167 4.43 -9.90 -22.39
N LEU A 168 3.18 -10.31 -22.09
CA LEU A 168 2.87 -11.30 -21.06
C LEU A 168 2.25 -12.59 -21.61
N LYS A 169 1.94 -12.67 -22.91
CA LYS A 169 1.28 -13.84 -23.52
C LYS A 169 2.02 -15.16 -23.32
N MET A 170 3.35 -15.10 -23.18
CA MET A 170 4.20 -16.28 -22.94
C MET A 170 4.19 -16.76 -21.50
N ALA A 171 3.58 -16.01 -20.57
CA ALA A 171 3.54 -16.37 -19.17
C ALA A 171 2.78 -17.69 -18.94
N LEU A 172 3.22 -18.47 -17.97
CA LEU A 172 2.63 -19.78 -17.66
C LEU A 172 1.33 -19.66 -16.83
N CYS A 173 1.22 -18.61 -16.03
CA CYS A 173 0.05 -18.26 -15.23
C CYS A 173 -0.03 -16.74 -15.08
N GLU A 174 -1.00 -16.24 -14.32
CA GLU A 174 -1.18 -14.80 -14.06
C GLU A 174 0.11 -14.17 -13.50
N PRO A 175 0.72 -13.20 -14.22
CA PRO A 175 1.93 -12.55 -13.76
C PRO A 175 1.73 -11.62 -12.56
N VAL A 176 0.63 -10.89 -12.56
CA VAL A 176 0.22 -10.01 -11.46
C VAL A 176 -0.72 -10.79 -10.55
N ILE A 177 -0.48 -10.73 -9.25
CA ILE A 177 -1.29 -11.45 -8.25
C ILE A 177 -1.76 -10.50 -7.14
N ALA A 178 -2.90 -10.82 -6.51
CA ALA A 178 -3.42 -10.09 -5.36
C ALA A 178 -3.05 -10.74 -4.01
N GLU A 179 -1.85 -11.32 -3.93
CA GLU A 179 -1.33 -11.92 -2.71
C GLU A 179 -0.44 -10.91 -1.94
N PRO A 180 -0.87 -10.43 -0.76
CA PRO A 180 -0.09 -9.47 -0.01
C PRO A 180 1.13 -10.12 0.63
N SER A 181 2.16 -9.32 0.90
CA SER A 181 3.18 -9.67 1.88
C SER A 181 2.69 -9.23 3.26
N VAL A 182 2.57 -10.16 4.21
CA VAL A 182 2.19 -9.83 5.59
C VAL A 182 3.39 -9.99 6.51
N HIS A 183 3.67 -8.97 7.30
CA HIS A 183 4.71 -8.96 8.32
C HIS A 183 4.10 -8.70 9.70
N GLY A 184 4.48 -9.51 10.69
CA GLY A 184 4.03 -9.43 12.07
C GLY A 184 4.26 -10.75 12.81
N SER A 185 3.98 -10.83 14.11
CA SER A 185 3.60 -9.73 14.99
C SER A 185 4.82 -8.91 15.41
N LEU A 186 4.72 -7.57 15.34
CA LEU A 186 5.71 -6.68 15.96
C LEU A 186 5.12 -6.17 17.28
N PRO A 187 5.71 -6.51 18.44
CA PRO A 187 5.29 -5.95 19.72
C PRO A 187 5.46 -4.43 19.71
N VAL A 188 4.41 -3.73 20.14
CA VAL A 188 4.45 -2.30 20.42
C VAL A 188 4.99 -2.11 21.82
N ASP A 189 6.23 -1.67 21.89
CA ASP A 189 6.96 -1.36 23.10
C ASP A 189 7.19 0.16 23.25
N ASP A 190 7.73 0.58 24.38
CA ASP A 190 8.07 1.98 24.67
C ASP A 190 9.20 2.54 23.79
N SER A 191 9.79 1.76 22.89
CA SER A 191 10.78 2.24 21.92
C SER A 191 10.13 2.66 20.60
N LEU A 192 8.98 2.09 20.26
CA LEU A 192 8.27 2.42 19.03
C LEU A 192 7.72 3.85 19.14
N ARG A 193 8.08 4.72 18.19
CA ARG A 193 7.62 6.12 18.15
C ARG A 193 6.62 6.34 17.05
N PHE A 194 6.98 5.92 15.85
CA PHE A 194 6.24 6.28 14.65
C PHE A 194 5.98 5.08 13.77
N LEU A 195 4.77 5.05 13.23
CA LEU A 195 4.41 4.25 12.06
C LEU A 195 4.15 5.20 10.89
N ILE A 196 4.89 5.00 9.81
CA ILE A 196 4.82 5.81 8.60
C ILE A 196 4.41 4.89 7.44
N LEU A 197 3.32 5.24 6.76
CA LEU A 197 2.95 4.62 5.49
C LEU A 197 3.12 5.66 4.39
N ILE A 198 3.81 5.30 3.32
CA ILE A 198 3.96 6.13 2.11
C ILE A 198 3.59 5.33 0.88
N ASN A 199 3.03 6.00 -0.12
CA ASN A 199 2.65 5.34 -1.36
C ASN A 199 3.84 5.26 -2.35
N GLY A 200 3.65 4.50 -3.44
CA GLY A 200 4.69 4.35 -4.47
C GLY A 200 5.11 5.65 -5.15
N GLY A 201 4.26 6.69 -5.17
CA GLY A 201 4.65 8.00 -5.69
C GLY A 201 5.74 8.66 -4.85
N MET A 202 5.63 8.60 -3.52
CA MET A 202 6.69 9.07 -2.62
C MET A 202 8.00 8.30 -2.80
N VAL A 203 7.92 6.97 -2.83
CA VAL A 203 9.08 6.10 -2.95
C VAL A 203 9.80 6.35 -4.28
N ARG A 204 9.06 6.38 -5.39
CA ARG A 204 9.62 6.59 -6.72
C ARG A 204 10.21 7.97 -6.89
N SER A 205 9.57 9.03 -6.38
CA SER A 205 10.14 10.37 -6.49
C SER A 205 11.49 10.52 -5.78
N ILE A 206 11.68 9.87 -4.63
CA ILE A 206 12.99 9.84 -3.95
C ILE A 206 14.01 9.06 -4.79
N MET A 207 13.64 7.87 -5.29
CA MET A 207 14.54 7.02 -6.08
C MET A 207 14.90 7.62 -7.45
N GLU A 208 13.97 8.33 -8.09
CA GLU A 208 14.18 9.02 -9.36
C GLU A 208 15.15 10.20 -9.21
N GLU A 209 15.10 10.91 -8.08
CA GLU A 209 16.06 11.98 -7.77
C GLU A 209 17.45 11.40 -7.45
N ASN A 210 17.50 10.41 -6.57
CA ASN A 210 18.74 9.77 -6.14
C ASN A 210 18.55 8.25 -5.99
N PRO A 211 18.99 7.44 -6.98
CA PRO A 211 18.84 5.98 -6.94
C PRO A 211 19.56 5.28 -5.78
N GLN A 212 20.56 5.94 -5.19
CA GLN A 212 21.33 5.41 -4.04
C GLN A 212 20.73 5.83 -2.70
N GLU A 213 19.70 6.68 -2.68
CA GLU A 213 19.08 7.17 -1.46
C GLU A 213 18.37 6.04 -0.72
N ASN A 214 18.69 5.90 0.57
CA ASN A 214 17.88 5.06 1.43
C ASN A 214 16.60 5.80 1.81
N VAL A 215 15.52 5.52 1.07
CA VAL A 215 14.18 6.09 1.27
C VAL A 215 13.74 6.04 2.73
N ASN A 216 14.07 4.98 3.48
CA ASN A 216 13.62 4.83 4.86
C ASN A 216 14.31 5.84 5.77
N ILE A 217 15.62 6.02 5.59
CA ILE A 217 16.43 6.98 6.34
C ILE A 217 16.01 8.41 5.96
N LYS A 218 15.86 8.71 4.67
CA LYS A 218 15.38 10.00 4.18
C LYS A 218 14.04 10.38 4.80
N ILE A 219 13.05 9.48 4.76
CA ILE A 219 11.72 9.74 5.33
C ILE A 219 11.78 9.90 6.85
N ALA A 220 12.48 9.01 7.55
CA ALA A 220 12.61 9.10 9.01
C ALA A 220 13.31 10.40 9.45
N SER A 221 14.34 10.83 8.73
CA SER A 221 15.05 12.10 9.02
C SER A 221 14.18 13.33 8.78
N LEU A 222 13.40 13.36 7.69
CA LEU A 222 12.46 14.45 7.42
C LEU A 222 11.36 14.51 8.49
N VAL A 223 10.81 13.36 8.87
CA VAL A 223 9.83 13.28 9.95
C VAL A 223 10.42 13.75 11.27
N ALA A 224 11.61 13.31 11.65
CA ALA A 224 12.27 13.74 12.88
C ALA A 224 12.52 15.25 12.91
N LYS A 225 12.94 15.83 11.78
CA LYS A 225 13.15 17.27 11.63
C LYS A 225 11.84 18.04 11.79
N GLU A 226 10.77 17.63 11.11
CA GLU A 226 9.47 18.29 11.20
C GLU A 226 8.81 18.06 12.56
N PHE A 227 9.06 16.93 13.22
CA PHE A 227 8.53 16.63 14.55
C PHE A 227 8.97 17.64 15.62
N VAL A 228 10.21 18.13 15.53
CA VAL A 228 10.73 19.17 16.43
C VAL A 228 10.09 20.53 16.15
N GLN A 229 9.72 20.81 14.90
CA GLN A 229 9.29 22.13 14.44
C GLN A 229 7.76 22.33 14.52
N GLN A 230 6.99 21.26 14.35
CA GLN A 230 5.54 21.34 14.14
C GLN A 230 4.74 21.00 15.40
N ARG A 231 3.56 21.60 15.53
CA ARG A 231 2.60 21.36 16.63
C ARG A 231 1.45 20.40 16.28
N SER A 232 1.31 19.97 15.02
CA SER A 232 0.25 19.02 14.62
C SER A 232 0.72 17.97 13.61
N MET A 233 0.17 16.76 13.73
CA MET A 233 0.49 15.59 12.88
C MET A 233 0.19 15.81 11.40
N PRO A 234 -0.97 16.37 10.99
CA PRO A 234 -1.28 16.55 9.57
C PRO A 234 -0.37 17.57 8.90
N VAL A 235 0.02 18.64 9.60
CA VAL A 235 0.94 19.66 9.08
C VAL A 235 2.32 19.06 8.87
N MET A 236 2.79 18.22 9.79
CA MET A 236 4.05 17.51 9.66
C MET A 236 4.07 16.58 8.43
N ALA A 237 3.05 15.72 8.29
CA ALA A 237 2.95 14.83 7.13
C ALA A 237 2.93 15.63 5.81
N ARG A 238 2.18 16.74 5.78
CA ARG A 238 2.12 17.63 4.63
C ARG A 238 3.48 18.28 4.32
N ALA A 239 4.19 18.76 5.33
CA ALA A 239 5.51 19.37 5.17
C ALA A 239 6.55 18.39 4.60
N VAL A 240 6.53 17.12 5.05
CA VAL A 240 7.39 16.06 4.50
C VAL A 240 7.07 15.80 3.03
N VAL A 241 5.78 15.67 2.68
CA VAL A 241 5.34 15.50 1.29
C VAL A 241 5.76 16.69 0.43
N ASP A 242 5.55 17.92 0.89
CA ASP A 242 5.91 19.14 0.16
C ASP A 242 7.43 19.33 0.04
N CYS A 243 8.22 18.81 0.99
CA CYS A 243 9.69 18.77 0.89
C CYS A 243 10.13 17.89 -0.29
N ILE A 244 9.67 16.64 -0.34
CA ILE A 244 10.04 15.68 -1.39
C ILE A 244 9.48 16.12 -2.75
N ALA A 245 8.28 16.68 -2.75
CA ALA A 245 7.67 17.26 -3.95
C ALA A 245 8.54 18.39 -4.56
N ARG A 246 9.13 19.25 -3.73
CA ARG A 246 10.05 20.30 -4.18
C ARG A 246 11.37 19.75 -4.68
N GLU A 247 12.01 18.84 -3.92
CA GLU A 247 13.27 18.21 -4.33
C GLU A 247 13.15 17.54 -5.71
N HIS A 248 12.06 16.79 -5.94
CA HIS A 248 11.77 16.16 -7.24
C HIS A 248 11.53 17.20 -8.36
N GLN A 249 10.77 18.26 -8.07
CA GLN A 249 10.49 19.32 -9.06
C GLN A 249 11.76 20.10 -9.43
N ASP A 250 12.63 20.37 -8.46
CA ASP A 250 13.91 21.03 -8.69
C ASP A 250 14.83 20.15 -9.53
N ALA A 251 14.90 18.85 -9.22
CA ALA A 251 15.65 17.88 -10.02
C ALA A 251 15.11 17.75 -11.45
N PHE A 252 13.78 17.79 -11.65
CA PHE A 252 13.17 17.81 -12.97
C PHE A 252 13.58 19.06 -13.75
N THR A 253 13.47 20.24 -13.14
CA THR A 253 13.80 21.54 -13.75
C THR A 253 15.29 21.64 -14.11
N GLN A 254 16.14 20.95 -13.36
CA GLN A 254 17.59 20.86 -13.59
C GLN A 254 17.99 19.73 -14.55
N ASN A 255 17.05 19.00 -15.15
CA ASN A 255 17.30 17.84 -16.02
C ASN A 255 18.15 16.74 -15.34
N ARG A 256 17.99 16.54 -14.03
CA ARG A 256 18.69 15.49 -13.26
C ARG A 256 17.89 14.19 -13.18
N LEU A 257 16.59 14.22 -13.47
CA LEU A 257 15.74 13.03 -13.44
C LEU A 257 15.96 12.14 -14.67
N PRO A 258 15.66 10.83 -14.58
CA PRO A 258 15.66 9.92 -15.71
C PRO A 258 14.81 10.42 -16.89
N LEU A 259 15.23 10.16 -18.13
CA LEU A 259 14.54 10.63 -19.36
C LEU A 259 13.09 10.15 -19.49
N ASN A 260 12.76 9.02 -18.87
CA ASN A 260 11.41 8.46 -18.82
C ASN A 260 10.51 9.12 -17.76
N CYS A 261 11.07 9.89 -16.83
CA CYS A 261 10.32 10.61 -15.81
C CYS A 261 9.70 11.90 -16.39
N LYS A 262 8.53 11.76 -17.02
CA LYS A 262 7.78 12.89 -17.59
C LYS A 262 6.79 13.53 -16.63
N ARG A 263 6.40 12.81 -15.57
CA ARG A 263 5.38 13.24 -14.62
C ARG A 263 5.60 12.58 -13.26
N ARG A 264 5.33 13.35 -12.22
CA ARG A 264 5.27 12.88 -10.84
C ARG A 264 3.95 12.19 -10.54
N ARG A 265 4.01 11.02 -9.89
CA ARG A 265 2.83 10.33 -9.37
C ARG A 265 2.26 11.07 -8.17
N GLU A 266 1.01 10.77 -7.82
CA GLU A 266 0.40 11.27 -6.59
C GLU A 266 1.22 10.82 -5.37
N MET A 267 1.45 11.71 -4.43
CA MET A 267 2.19 11.43 -3.20
C MET A 267 1.24 11.45 -2.02
N VAL A 268 1.23 10.35 -1.27
CA VAL A 268 0.43 10.22 -0.06
C VAL A 268 1.31 9.65 1.04
N MET A 269 1.22 10.29 2.21
CA MET A 269 1.86 9.86 3.43
C MET A 269 0.82 9.83 4.54
N THR A 270 0.80 8.74 5.30
CA THR A 270 0.08 8.64 6.56
C THR A 270 1.07 8.43 7.69
N PHE A 271 0.80 9.09 8.80
CA PHE A 271 1.68 9.16 9.94
C PHE A 271 0.88 8.88 11.21
N CYS A 272 1.37 7.96 12.03
CA CYS A 272 0.77 7.59 13.30
C CYS A 272 1.85 7.61 14.38
N CYS A 273 1.58 8.37 15.44
CA CYS A 273 2.38 8.33 16.67
C CYS A 273 1.86 7.16 17.51
N ILE A 274 2.78 6.36 18.03
CA ILE A 274 2.46 5.21 18.87
C ILE A 274 3.04 5.50 20.25
N GLY A 275 2.18 5.50 21.28
CA GLY A 275 2.49 5.89 22.65
C GLY A 275 2.17 7.35 22.99
N ASP A 276 2.28 7.71 24.27
CA ASP A 276 1.95 9.05 24.83
C ASP A 276 3.06 10.08 24.58
N PHE A 277 3.47 10.26 23.33
CA PHE A 277 4.45 11.29 22.95
C PHE A 277 3.75 12.59 22.58
N ALA A 278 3.84 13.59 23.47
CA ALA A 278 3.34 14.93 23.20
C ALA A 278 4.16 15.61 22.08
N LEU A 279 3.46 16.15 21.07
CA LEU A 279 4.10 16.95 20.02
C LEU A 279 4.82 18.16 20.62
N GLY A 280 6.06 18.38 20.19
CA GLY A 280 6.86 19.53 20.63
C GLY A 280 7.45 19.42 22.04
N ALA A 281 7.33 18.27 22.72
CA ALA A 281 8.10 18.02 23.94
C ALA A 281 9.56 17.71 23.56
N SER A 282 10.51 18.43 24.14
CA SER A 282 11.92 18.01 24.11
C SER A 282 12.01 16.63 24.77
N ILE A 283 12.75 15.70 24.17
CA ILE A 283 12.97 14.34 24.68
C ILE A 283 13.74 14.43 26.01
N GLN A 284 13.06 14.71 27.12
CA GLN A 284 13.55 14.52 28.49
C GLN A 284 12.41 14.28 29.49
N SER A 285 12.58 13.14 30.18
CA SER A 285 12.05 12.69 31.46
C SER A 285 10.58 12.26 31.60
N SER A 286 10.49 11.01 32.03
CA SER A 286 9.36 10.23 32.55
C SER A 286 8.61 10.90 33.69
N THR A 287 7.28 10.77 33.70
CA THR A 287 6.50 10.67 34.94
C THR A 287 5.30 9.74 34.73
N LEU A 288 5.19 8.72 35.58
CA LEU A 288 4.07 7.76 35.65
C LEU A 288 2.83 8.45 36.22
N ILE A 289 1.63 8.17 35.66
CA ILE A 289 0.36 8.23 36.40
C ILE A 289 -0.52 7.07 35.90
N ASP A 290 -1.00 6.28 36.86
CA ASP A 290 -2.03 5.23 36.76
C ASP A 290 -3.40 5.86 37.00
N GLU A 291 -4.39 5.61 36.13
CA GLU A 291 -5.81 5.56 36.52
C GLU A 291 -6.53 4.55 35.62
N GLY A 292 -7.12 3.53 36.26
CA GLY A 292 -7.96 2.55 35.60
C GLY A 292 -9.32 3.11 35.20
N ASP A 293 -9.83 2.62 34.06
CA ASP A 293 -11.27 2.57 33.82
C ASP A 293 -11.61 1.39 32.90
N THR A 294 -12.54 0.57 33.38
CA THR A 294 -13.15 -0.54 32.65
C THR A 294 -14.07 0.02 31.56
N MET A 295 -13.59 0.07 30.32
CA MET A 295 -14.42 0.21 29.14
C MET A 295 -14.26 -1.03 28.27
N ASP A 296 -15.37 -1.50 27.66
CA ASP A 296 -15.37 -2.58 26.67
C ASP A 296 -14.25 -2.35 25.64
N GLU A 297 -13.16 -3.10 25.78
CA GLU A 297 -11.91 -2.77 25.11
C GLU A 297 -12.07 -3.07 23.63
N VAL A 298 -12.19 -2.01 22.81
CA VAL A 298 -12.06 -2.13 21.36
C VAL A 298 -10.61 -2.57 21.10
N ARG A 299 -10.40 -3.89 20.97
CA ARG A 299 -9.06 -4.51 20.85
C ARG A 299 -8.33 -4.11 19.57
N VAL A 300 -9.06 -3.67 18.55
CA VAL A 300 -8.49 -3.00 17.38
C VAL A 300 -8.33 -1.52 17.69
N LYS A 301 -7.10 -1.11 18.00
CA LYS A 301 -6.84 0.30 18.35
C LYS A 301 -6.68 1.16 17.11
N ILE A 302 -6.12 0.62 16.02
CA ILE A 302 -5.83 1.38 14.78
C ILE A 302 -5.86 0.43 13.55
N LEU A 303 -6.63 0.80 12.52
CA LEU A 303 -6.47 0.29 11.14
C LEU A 303 -6.16 1.46 10.22
N ILE A 304 -4.97 1.47 9.61
CA ILE A 304 -4.61 2.45 8.59
C ILE A 304 -4.55 1.72 7.25
N VAL A 305 -5.41 2.15 6.33
CA VAL A 305 -5.40 1.69 4.94
C VAL A 305 -4.87 2.84 4.09
N LEU A 306 -3.64 2.71 3.61
CA LEU A 306 -3.08 3.60 2.61
C LEU A 306 -3.32 2.98 1.23
N ASN A 307 -4.18 3.61 0.43
CA ASN A 307 -4.40 3.22 -0.96
C ASN A 307 -3.65 4.16 -1.90
N ALA A 308 -2.94 3.60 -2.87
CA ALA A 308 -2.40 4.36 -3.98
C ALA A 308 -3.21 4.08 -5.24
N VAL A 309 -3.76 5.14 -5.83
CA VAL A 309 -4.35 5.09 -7.18
C VAL A 309 -3.21 5.25 -8.17
N VAL A 310 -3.09 4.31 -9.10
CA VAL A 310 -2.40 4.57 -10.37
C VAL A 310 -3.38 4.20 -11.48
N CYS A 311 -4.04 5.21 -12.05
CA CYS A 311 -4.73 5.04 -13.33
C CYS A 311 -3.66 4.84 -14.40
N GLY A 312 -3.30 3.58 -14.67
CA GLY A 312 -2.50 3.22 -15.82
C GLY A 312 -3.31 3.42 -17.09
N PHE A 313 -3.08 4.54 -17.79
CA PHE A 313 -3.35 4.57 -19.22
C PHE A 313 -2.31 3.66 -19.87
N PHE A 314 -2.66 2.40 -20.14
CA PHE A 314 -1.94 1.61 -21.13
C PHE A 314 -2.30 2.17 -22.50
N SER A 315 -1.68 3.29 -22.87
CA SER A 315 -1.58 3.68 -24.27
C SER A 315 -0.58 2.71 -24.90
N HIS A 316 -1.08 1.57 -25.40
CA HIS A 316 -0.50 0.64 -26.38
C HIS A 316 -1.13 -0.75 -26.15
N LEU A 317 -2.44 -0.83 -26.38
CA LEU A 317 -3.04 -1.99 -27.03
C LEU A 317 -3.25 -1.62 -28.49
#